data_AF-A0A0L8FTE3-F1
#
_entry.id   AF-A0A0L8FTE3-F1
#
_cell.length_a   1.000
_cell.length_b   1.000
_cell.length_c   1.000
_cell.angle_alpha   90.00
_cell.angle_beta   90.00
_cell.angle_gamma   90.00
#
_symmetry.space_group_name_H-M   'P 1'
#
loop_
_entity.id
_entity.type
_entity.pdbx_description
1 polymer ?
#
loop_
_entity_poly.entity_id
_entity_poly.type
_entity_poly.pdbx_seq_one_letter_code
_entity_poly.pdbx_strand_id
1 'polypeptide(L)'
;MSLEWWSEVQRIFGNEMSTPPTSKKVIESLPTRKVTASESEDSLKCTICLGEFEENNEIKTLPCNHQFHSSCILPWLEKVNTCPMCRTEFPTDNPEYEEYRAHKARQKQRDFELDSLHNSMFG
;
A
#
# COMPACT_ATOMS: atom_id res chain seq x y z
N MET A 1 9.41 32.78 15.38
CA MET A 1 9.58 31.38 14.92
C MET A 1 9.45 31.40 13.41
N SER A 2 10.58 31.21 12.70
CA SER A 2 10.76 31.62 11.29
C SER A 2 9.86 30.84 10.33
N LEU A 3 9.25 31.56 9.38
CA LEU A 3 8.50 31.00 8.24
C LEU A 3 9.38 30.15 7.31
N GLU A 4 10.71 30.22 7.45
CA GLU A 4 11.66 29.37 6.72
C GLU A 4 11.61 27.91 7.17
N TRP A 5 11.22 27.65 8.41
CA TRP A 5 11.13 26.29 8.95
C TRP A 5 9.93 25.51 8.42
N TRP A 6 8.82 26.19 8.10
CA TRP A 6 7.63 25.55 7.52
C TRP A 6 7.85 25.17 6.04
N SER A 7 8.54 26.01 5.27
CA SER A 7 8.96 25.69 3.89
C SER A 7 9.97 24.55 3.85
N GLU A 8 10.89 24.48 4.81
CA GLU A 8 11.87 23.40 4.93
C GLU A 8 11.21 22.09 5.40
N VAL A 9 10.24 22.14 6.32
CA VAL A 9 9.41 20.98 6.71
C VAL A 9 8.57 20.47 5.55
N GLN A 10 8.00 21.36 4.73
CA GLN A 10 7.33 20.98 3.48
C GLN A 10 8.31 20.40 2.44
N ARG A 11 9.61 20.70 2.52
CA ARG A 11 10.64 20.11 1.66
C ARG A 11 11.17 18.77 2.18
N ILE A 12 11.24 18.60 3.49
CA ILE A 12 11.71 17.39 4.20
C ILE A 12 10.61 16.31 4.27
N PHE A 13 9.36 16.72 4.49
CA PHE A 13 8.20 15.82 4.62
C PHE A 13 7.22 15.91 3.45
N GLY A 14 7.35 16.90 2.56
CA GLY A 14 6.46 17.10 1.42
C GLY A 14 7.16 16.87 0.08
N ASN A 15 7.57 15.64 -0.16
CA ASN A 15 7.69 15.11 -1.53
C ASN A 15 7.38 13.61 -1.58
N GLU A 16 6.43 13.17 -0.75
CA GLU A 16 5.75 11.92 -1.06
C GLU A 16 4.80 12.28 -2.20
N MET A 17 5.24 12.03 -3.44
CA MET A 17 4.33 11.95 -4.59
C MET A 17 3.10 11.21 -4.11
N SER A 18 1.98 11.94 -3.98
CA SER A 18 0.75 11.40 -3.41
C SER A 18 0.50 10.07 -4.11
N THR A 19 0.49 8.99 -3.32
CA THR A 19 0.35 7.64 -3.86
C THR A 19 -0.92 7.63 -4.71
N PRO A 20 -0.82 7.33 -6.02
CA PRO A 20 -1.99 7.40 -6.87
C PRO A 20 -2.98 6.33 -6.44
N PRO A 21 -4.23 6.44 -6.91
CA PRO A 21 -5.19 5.36 -6.73
C PRO A 21 -4.67 4.05 -7.33
N THR A 22 -5.12 2.95 -6.74
CA THR A 22 -4.93 1.62 -7.33
C THR A 22 -5.61 1.57 -8.69
N SER A 23 -5.00 0.85 -9.64
CA SER A 23 -5.61 0.62 -10.94
C SER A 23 -6.98 -0.04 -10.80
N LYS A 24 -7.96 0.42 -11.59
CA LYS A 24 -9.34 -0.10 -11.53
C LYS A 24 -9.39 -1.60 -11.79
N LYS A 25 -8.55 -2.08 -12.72
CA LYS A 25 -8.40 -3.49 -13.07
C LYS A 25 -8.03 -4.34 -11.85
N VAL A 26 -7.10 -3.85 -11.02
CA VAL A 26 -6.69 -4.57 -9.82
C VAL A 26 -7.86 -4.62 -8.84
N ILE A 27 -8.54 -3.50 -8.59
CA ILE A 27 -9.70 -3.42 -7.68
C ILE A 27 -10.81 -4.40 -8.09
N GLU A 28 -11.14 -4.44 -9.38
CA GLU A 28 -12.17 -5.33 -9.95
C GLU A 28 -11.77 -6.81 -9.88
N SER A 29 -10.49 -7.11 -10.03
CA SER A 29 -9.97 -8.49 -9.97
C SER A 29 -9.83 -9.05 -8.54
N LEU A 30 -10.05 -8.24 -7.50
CA LEU A 30 -9.85 -8.68 -6.11
C LEU A 30 -10.84 -9.80 -5.72
N PRO A 31 -10.32 -10.93 -5.20
CA PRO A 31 -11.16 -12.00 -4.67
C PRO A 31 -12.11 -11.45 -3.60
N THR A 32 -13.40 -11.61 -3.86
CA THR A 32 -14.47 -11.23 -2.94
C THR A 32 -15.11 -12.50 -2.41
N ARG A 33 -15.19 -12.64 -1.10
CA ARG A 33 -15.78 -13.80 -0.42
C ARG A 33 -16.71 -13.32 0.69
N LYS A 34 -17.68 -14.16 1.05
CA LYS A 34 -18.52 -13.92 2.22
C LYS A 34 -17.92 -14.61 3.44
N VAL A 35 -18.05 -13.96 4.59
CA VAL A 35 -17.69 -14.56 5.88
C VAL A 35 -18.57 -15.77 6.14
N THR A 36 -17.91 -16.86 6.54
CA THR A 36 -18.57 -18.09 6.99
C THR A 36 -18.83 -18.04 8.49
N ALA A 37 -19.82 -18.81 8.97
CA ALA A 37 -20.16 -18.85 10.39
C ALA A 37 -18.97 -19.20 11.31
N SER A 38 -18.05 -20.05 10.86
CA SER A 38 -16.83 -20.38 11.60
C SER A 38 -15.87 -19.20 11.75
N GLU A 39 -15.75 -18.34 10.73
CA GLU A 39 -14.86 -17.18 10.76
C GLU A 39 -15.42 -16.03 11.59
N SER A 40 -16.75 -15.95 11.73
CA SER A 40 -17.36 -15.03 12.69
C SER A 40 -17.11 -15.45 14.14
N GLU A 41 -16.95 -16.75 14.41
CA GLU A 41 -16.57 -17.25 15.74
C GLU A 41 -15.09 -16.95 16.06
N ASP A 42 -14.21 -16.97 15.05
CA ASP A 42 -12.77 -16.67 15.19
C ASP A 42 -12.45 -15.20 15.54
N SER A 43 -13.47 -14.34 15.68
CA SER A 43 -13.33 -12.94 16.10
C SER A 43 -12.32 -12.14 15.26
N LEU A 44 -12.19 -12.47 13.97
CA LEU A 44 -11.34 -11.73 13.04
C LEU A 44 -11.88 -10.30 12.88
N LYS A 45 -10.98 -9.31 12.77
CA LYS A 45 -11.34 -7.88 12.74
C LYS A 45 -10.79 -7.18 11.51
N CYS A 46 -11.59 -6.26 10.96
CA CYS A 46 -11.14 -5.36 9.92
C CYS A 46 -10.34 -4.22 10.55
N THR A 47 -9.08 -4.03 10.16
CA THR A 47 -8.21 -3.02 10.76
C THR A 47 -8.50 -1.59 10.33
N ILE A 48 -9.38 -1.40 9.34
CA ILE A 48 -9.82 -0.06 8.88
C ILE A 48 -10.92 0.49 9.78
N CYS A 49 -11.96 -0.30 10.07
CA CYS A 49 -13.09 0.12 10.91
C CYS A 49 -13.00 -0.40 12.36
N LEU A 50 -12.04 -1.27 12.66
CA LEU A 50 -11.88 -1.98 13.93
C LEU A 50 -13.08 -2.87 14.32
N GLY A 51 -13.99 -3.13 13.37
CA GLY A 51 -15.15 -4.00 13.54
C GLY A 51 -14.84 -5.47 13.28
N GLU A 52 -15.61 -6.35 13.91
CA GLU A 52 -15.57 -7.81 13.70
C GLU A 52 -16.21 -8.20 12.37
N PHE A 53 -15.77 -9.32 11.81
CA PHE A 53 -16.37 -9.90 10.62
C PHE A 53 -17.59 -10.73 11.01
N GLU A 54 -18.77 -10.28 10.61
CA GLU A 54 -20.04 -10.98 10.84
C GLU A 54 -20.39 -11.91 9.67
N GLU A 55 -21.19 -12.95 9.94
CA GLU A 55 -21.67 -13.86 8.90
C GLU A 55 -22.31 -13.08 7.74
N ASN A 56 -22.04 -13.51 6.50
CA ASN A 56 -22.48 -12.85 5.27
C ASN A 56 -21.84 -11.48 4.95
N ASN A 57 -20.94 -10.95 5.79
CA ASN A 57 -20.15 -9.78 5.39
C ASN A 57 -19.30 -10.09 4.16
N GLU A 58 -19.20 -9.11 3.26
CA GLU A 58 -18.33 -9.21 2.09
C GLU A 58 -16.91 -8.76 2.44
N ILE A 59 -15.96 -9.68 2.28
CA ILE A 59 -14.53 -9.44 2.49
C ILE A 59 -13.83 -9.43 1.13
N LYS A 60 -12.92 -8.48 0.95
CA LYS A 60 -11.95 -8.50 -0.13
C LYS A 60 -10.58 -8.90 0.41
N THR A 61 -9.92 -9.79 -0.32
CA THR A 61 -8.55 -10.21 -0.02
C THR A 61 -7.60 -9.54 -1.00
N LEU A 62 -6.63 -8.79 -0.48
CA LEU A 62 -5.60 -8.15 -1.30
C LEU A 62 -4.55 -9.17 -1.79
N PRO A 63 -3.77 -8.87 -2.85
CA PRO A 63 -2.68 -9.73 -3.32
C PRO A 63 -1.61 -10.04 -2.25
N CYS A 64 -1.50 -9.20 -1.22
CA CYS A 64 -0.65 -9.42 -0.05
C CYS A 64 -1.31 -10.28 1.05
N ASN A 65 -2.41 -10.98 0.76
CA ASN A 65 -3.20 -11.83 1.67
C ASN A 65 -3.89 -11.14 2.87
N HIS A 66 -3.88 -9.80 2.91
CA HIS A 66 -4.60 -9.05 3.94
C HIS A 66 -6.08 -8.91 3.58
N GLN A 67 -6.95 -9.04 4.58
CA GLN A 67 -8.40 -9.13 4.43
C GLN A 67 -9.11 -7.96 5.09
N PHE A 68 -10.11 -7.41 4.41
CA PHE A 68 -10.87 -6.24 4.87
C PHE A 68 -12.31 -6.31 4.39
N HIS A 69 -13.22 -5.61 5.06
CA HIS A 69 -14.56 -5.39 4.52
C HIS A 69 -14.47 -4.74 3.15
N SER A 70 -15.27 -5.23 2.20
CA SER A 70 -15.39 -4.69 0.85
C SER A 70 -15.66 -3.18 0.89
N SER A 71 -16.58 -2.75 1.76
CA SER A 71 -16.95 -1.34 1.97
C SER A 71 -15.83 -0.47 2.58
N CYS A 72 -14.90 -1.07 3.33
CA CYS A 72 -13.80 -0.35 3.96
C CYS A 72 -12.59 -0.21 3.04
N ILE A 73 -12.25 -1.26 2.29
CA ILE A 73 -11.03 -1.27 1.47
C ILE A 73 -11.20 -0.60 0.11
N LEU A 74 -12.40 -0.61 -0.47
CA LEU A 74 -12.64 0.04 -1.76
C LEU A 74 -12.36 1.56 -1.73
N PRO A 75 -12.90 2.35 -0.77
CA PRO A 75 -12.60 3.79 -0.70
C PRO A 75 -11.12 4.09 -0.40
N TRP A 76 -10.41 3.14 0.21
CA TRP A 76 -8.97 3.25 0.46
C TRP A 76 -8.19 3.10 -0.86
N LEU A 77 -8.48 2.04 -1.62
CA LEU A 77 -7.80 1.76 -2.90
C LEU A 77 -8.10 2.81 -3.97
N GLU A 78 -9.23 3.51 -3.88
CA GLU A 78 -9.58 4.67 -4.71
C GLU A 78 -8.78 5.93 -4.40
N LYS A 79 -8.06 5.97 -3.26
CA LYS A 79 -7.24 7.13 -2.86
C LYS A 79 -5.76 6.82 -2.93
N VAL A 80 -5.36 5.61 -2.53
CA VAL A 80 -3.96 5.20 -2.44
C VAL A 80 -3.79 3.78 -2.98
N ASN A 81 -2.61 3.49 -3.53
CA ASN A 81 -2.27 2.17 -4.07
C ASN A 81 -1.58 1.24 -3.08
N THR A 82 -1.69 1.49 -1.77
CA THR A 82 -0.96 0.73 -0.76
C THR A 82 -1.87 -0.06 0.18
N CYS A 83 -1.41 -1.23 0.62
CA CYS A 83 -2.10 -1.98 1.67
C CYS A 83 -2.03 -1.24 3.03
N PRO A 84 -3.16 -1.05 3.75
CA PRO A 84 -3.16 -0.44 5.09
C PRO A 84 -2.28 -1.15 6.12
N MET A 85 -2.06 -2.46 5.94
CA MET A 85 -1.34 -3.31 6.91
C MET A 85 0.16 -3.41 6.63
N CYS A 86 0.54 -3.69 5.39
CA CYS A 86 1.93 -3.99 5.03
C CYS A 86 2.56 -2.98 4.07
N ARG A 87 1.82 -1.95 3.65
CA ARG A 87 2.26 -0.90 2.71
C ARG A 87 2.72 -1.42 1.35
N THR A 88 2.41 -2.66 1.01
CA THR A 88 2.66 -3.20 -0.34
C THR A 88 1.93 -2.34 -1.36
N GLU A 89 2.68 -1.83 -2.35
CA GLU A 89 2.15 -1.03 -3.45
C GLU A 89 1.54 -1.94 -4.53
N PHE A 90 0.40 -1.51 -5.05
CA PHE A 90 -0.31 -2.13 -6.16
C PHE A 90 -0.12 -1.30 -7.44
N PRO A 91 -0.28 -1.92 -8.64
CA PRO A 91 -0.26 -1.19 -9.91
C PRO A 91 -1.32 -0.09 -9.96
N THR A 92 -0.98 1.02 -10.60
CA THR A 92 -1.82 2.21 -10.78
C THR A 92 -2.10 2.46 -12.26
N ASP A 93 -3.13 3.25 -12.56
CA ASP A 93 -3.44 3.66 -13.94
C ASP A 93 -2.65 4.92 -14.37
N ASN A 94 -1.73 5.42 -13.53
CA ASN A 94 -0.90 6.59 -13.80
C ASN A 94 0.47 6.16 -14.38
N PRO A 95 0.73 6.33 -15.68
CA PRO A 95 1.99 5.90 -16.30
C PRO A 95 3.22 6.64 -15.76
N GLU A 96 3.08 7.93 -15.43
CA GLU A 96 4.18 8.73 -14.88
C GLU A 96 4.61 8.19 -13.50
N TYR A 97 3.66 7.79 -12.66
CA TYR A 97 3.96 7.18 -11.38
C TYR A 97 4.61 5.80 -11.52
N GLU A 98 4.14 4.99 -12.48
CA GLU A 98 4.72 3.69 -12.78
C GLU A 98 6.17 3.79 -13.27
N GLU A 99 6.46 4.75 -14.13
CA GLU A 99 7.82 5.07 -14.58
C GLU A 99 8.69 5.55 -13.42
N TYR A 100 8.19 6.46 -12.58
CA TYR A 100 8.88 6.92 -11.37
C TYR A 100 9.21 5.73 -10.44
N ARG A 101 8.25 4.85 -10.18
CA ARG A 101 8.41 3.66 -9.36
C ARG A 101 9.49 2.74 -9.93
N ALA A 102 9.47 2.49 -11.24
CA ALA A 102 10.47 1.67 -11.91
C ALA A 102 11.88 2.30 -11.84
N HIS A 103 11.99 3.61 -12.04
CA HIS A 103 13.25 4.34 -11.93
C HIS A 103 13.85 4.25 -10.51
N LYS A 104 13.02 4.48 -9.49
CA LYS A 104 13.40 4.37 -8.07
C LYS A 104 13.85 2.95 -7.71
N ALA A 105 13.17 1.91 -8.20
CA ALA A 105 13.57 0.53 -7.99
C ALA A 105 14.94 0.22 -8.62
N ARG A 106 15.19 0.69 -9.85
CA ARG A 106 16.49 0.55 -10.52
C ARG A 106 17.61 1.29 -9.80
N GLN A 107 17.35 2.50 -9.29
CA GLN A 107 18.31 3.25 -8.47
C GLN A 107 18.70 2.46 -7.22
N LYS A 108 17.71 2.00 -6.45
CA LYS A 108 17.93 1.21 -5.23
C LYS A 108 18.76 -0.05 -5.51
N GLN A 109 18.55 -0.70 -6.64
CA GLN A 109 19.34 -1.87 -7.04
C GLN A 109 20.81 -1.50 -7.31
N ARG A 110 21.06 -0.41 -8.05
CA ARG A 110 22.44 0.08 -8.28
C ARG A 110 23.12 0.49 -6.99
N ASP A 111 22.40 1.15 -6.09
CA ASP A 111 22.94 1.57 -4.80
C ASP A 111 23.33 0.35 -3.95
N PHE A 112 22.49 -0.69 -3.94
CA PHE A 112 22.79 -1.96 -3.29
C PHE A 112 24.00 -2.68 -3.91
N GLU A 113 24.12 -2.68 -5.24
CA GLU A 113 25.27 -3.25 -5.95
C GLU A 113 26.57 -2.50 -5.63
N LEU A 114 26.53 -1.17 -5.63
CA LEU A 114 27.66 -0.34 -5.22
C LEU A 114 28.04 -0.63 -3.77
N ASP A 115 27.10 -0.67 -2.84
CA ASP A 115 27.37 -0.98 -1.43
C ASP A 115 28.01 -2.37 -1.26
N SER A 116 27.48 -3.37 -1.97
CA SER A 116 28.06 -4.72 -1.99
C SER A 116 29.51 -4.72 -2.49
N LEU A 117 29.82 -3.92 -3.52
CA LEU A 117 31.19 -3.81 -4.04
C LEU A 117 32.12 -3.12 -3.04
N HIS A 118 31.66 -2.04 -2.39
CA HIS A 118 32.43 -1.36 -1.33
C HIS A 118 32.74 -2.32 -0.18
N ASN A 119 31.76 -3.10 0.29
CA ASN A 119 31.95 -4.07 1.37
C ASN A 119 32.91 -5.20 0.98
N SER A 120 32.92 -5.64 -0.28
CA SER A 120 33.86 -6.67 -0.76
C SER A 120 35.29 -6.13 -0.97
N MET A 121 35.48 -4.84 -1.23
CA MET A 121 36.79 -4.25 -1.51
C MET A 121 37.54 -3.83 -0.24
N PHE A 122 36.80 -3.54 0.84
CA PHE A 122 37.36 -3.06 2.11
C PHE A 122 37.02 -3.95 3.33
N GLY A 123 36.38 -5.10 3.10
CA GLY A 123 36.04 -6.11 4.12
C GLY A 123 37.09 -7.21 4.30
#